data_AF-A0A3B9IEG5-F1
#
_entry.id   AF-A0A3B9IEG5-F1
#
_cell.length_a   1.000
_cell.length_b   1.000
_cell.length_c   1.000
_cell.angle_alpha   90.00
_cell.angle_beta   90.00
_cell.angle_gamma   90.00
#
_symmetry.space_group_name_H-M   'P 1'
#
loop_
_entity.id
_entity.type
_entity.pdbx_description
1 polymer ?
#
loop_
_entity_poly.entity_id
_entity_poly.type
_entity_poly.pdbx_seq_one_letter_code
_entity_poly.pdbx_strand_id
1 'polypeptide(L)'
;MTNDYMIVVTGRPVLEQVIENLGLEETYDVLVGKVTVKNETNTRILKITVSDSDITKAKRIADEIAEVSSAFISEKMDQDPPTIIQYGYTDTRPVSTSPNKFALIAAMIGFVLSVGLAILMYLLNDKIMTPEELEKKTGLNTLATLPYDR
;
A
#
# COMPACT_ATOMS: atom_id res chain seq x y z
N MET A 1 -6.98 -5.79 -31.07
CA MET A 1 -8.33 -5.20 -31.10
C MET A 1 -8.93 -5.05 -29.71
N THR A 2 -8.72 -5.96 -28.74
CA THR A 2 -9.17 -5.74 -27.34
C THR A 2 -8.32 -4.75 -26.55
N ASN A 3 -7.06 -4.56 -26.95
CA ASN A 3 -6.14 -3.61 -26.31
C ASN A 3 -6.56 -2.14 -26.53
N ASP A 4 -7.16 -1.84 -27.69
CA ASP A 4 -7.55 -0.47 -28.05
C ASP A 4 -8.68 0.03 -27.14
N TYR A 5 -9.66 -0.84 -26.85
CA TYR A 5 -10.73 -0.54 -25.89
C TYR A 5 -10.22 -0.36 -24.46
N MET A 6 -9.17 -1.09 -24.04
CA MET A 6 -8.56 -0.88 -22.72
C MET A 6 -7.93 0.50 -22.59
N ILE A 7 -7.31 1.00 -23.66
CA ILE A 7 -6.73 2.35 -23.71
C ILE A 7 -7.83 3.42 -23.64
N VAL A 8 -8.97 3.18 -24.30
CA VAL A 8 -10.12 4.10 -24.22
C VAL A 8 -10.68 4.17 -22.80
N VAL A 9 -10.95 3.02 -22.17
CA VAL A 9 -11.52 2.96 -20.81
C VAL A 9 -10.61 3.62 -19.76
N THR A 10 -9.29 3.51 -19.92
CA THR A 10 -8.30 4.14 -19.02
C THR A 10 -7.85 5.52 -19.49
N GLY A 11 -8.41 6.01 -20.60
CA GLY A 11 -8.05 7.28 -21.21
C GLY A 11 -8.51 8.46 -20.36
N ARG A 12 -7.73 9.55 -20.41
CA ARG A 12 -8.07 10.82 -19.76
C ARG A 12 -9.49 11.31 -20.08
N PRO A 13 -9.94 11.36 -21.35
CA PRO A 13 -11.27 11.88 -21.67
C PRO A 13 -12.41 11.12 -20.99
N VAL A 14 -12.27 9.81 -20.81
CA VAL A 14 -13.29 8.97 -20.15
C VAL A 14 -13.24 9.15 -18.64
N LEU A 15 -12.06 9.02 -18.03
CA LEU A 15 -11.93 9.10 -16.57
C LEU A 15 -12.17 10.52 -16.02
N GLU A 16 -11.81 11.57 -16.77
CA GLU A 16 -12.12 12.96 -16.40
C GLU A 16 -13.63 13.21 -16.47
N GLN A 17 -14.31 12.71 -17.49
CA GLN A 17 -15.78 12.81 -17.58
C GLN A 17 -16.47 12.08 -16.41
N VAL A 18 -15.96 10.92 -16.00
CA VAL A 18 -16.46 10.18 -14.81
C VAL A 18 -16.28 11.02 -13.53
N ILE A 19 -15.12 11.67 -13.37
CA ILE A 19 -14.84 12.56 -12.23
C ILE A 19 -15.85 13.72 -12.19
N GLU A 20 -16.10 14.35 -13.35
CA GLU A 20 -17.07 15.44 -13.48
C GLU A 20 -18.51 14.98 -13.19
N ASN A 21 -18.94 13.87 -13.78
CA ASN A 21 -20.31 13.35 -13.64
C ASN A 21 -20.63 12.96 -12.19
N LEU A 22 -19.67 12.35 -11.50
CA LEU A 22 -19.83 11.90 -10.11
C LEU A 22 -19.45 12.97 -9.09
N GLY A 23 -18.91 14.12 -9.52
CA GLY A 23 -18.43 15.20 -8.65
C GLY A 23 -17.33 14.73 -7.68
N LEU A 24 -16.39 13.92 -8.16
CA LEU A 24 -15.32 13.40 -7.32
C LEU A 24 -14.30 14.51 -7.02
N GLU A 25 -13.83 14.58 -5.77
CA GLU A 25 -12.74 15.49 -5.37
C GLU A 25 -11.34 14.99 -5.77
N GLU A 26 -11.28 13.92 -6.57
CA GLU A 26 -10.06 13.21 -6.93
C GLU A 26 -9.59 13.60 -8.32
N THR A 27 -8.27 13.55 -8.56
CA THR A 27 -7.72 13.79 -9.90
C THR A 27 -7.67 12.52 -10.73
N TYR A 28 -7.50 12.67 -12.04
CA TYR A 28 -7.28 11.56 -12.97
C TYR A 28 -6.21 10.58 -12.48
N ASP A 29 -5.08 11.07 -12.00
CA ASP A 29 -3.95 10.22 -11.58
C ASP A 29 -4.29 9.35 -10.36
N VAL A 30 -5.17 9.84 -9.48
CA VAL A 30 -5.68 9.07 -8.35
C VAL A 30 -6.67 8.01 -8.83
N LEU A 31 -7.62 8.40 -9.69
CA LEU A 31 -8.65 7.51 -10.19
C LEU A 31 -8.07 6.39 -11.06
N VAL A 32 -7.17 6.70 -12.00
CA VAL A 32 -6.54 5.70 -12.87
C VAL A 32 -5.73 4.68 -12.06
N GLY A 33 -5.13 5.08 -10.93
CA GLY A 33 -4.43 4.18 -10.02
C GLY A 33 -5.35 3.18 -9.29
N LYS A 34 -6.64 3.53 -9.14
CA LYS A 34 -7.68 2.67 -8.53
C LYS A 34 -8.36 1.75 -9.54
N VAL A 35 -8.30 2.08 -10.83
CA VAL A 35 -8.97 1.36 -11.91
C VAL A 35 -8.04 0.30 -12.49
N THR A 36 -8.52 -0.93 -12.57
CA THR A 36 -7.84 -2.04 -13.25
C THR A 36 -8.74 -2.57 -14.34
N VAL A 37 -8.26 -2.55 -15.58
CA VAL A 37 -8.97 -3.12 -16.73
C VAL A 37 -8.22 -4.38 -17.20
N LYS A 38 -8.92 -5.50 -17.28
CA LYS A 38 -8.38 -6.77 -17.77
C LYS A 38 -9.24 -7.32 -18.90
N ASN A 39 -8.61 -7.89 -19.90
CA ASN A 39 -9.30 -8.69 -20.91
C ASN A 39 -9.29 -10.16 -20.49
N GLU A 40 -10.45 -10.81 -20.49
CA GLU A 40 -10.53 -12.26 -20.26
C GLU A 40 -10.00 -13.00 -21.48
N THR A 41 -9.07 -13.94 -21.26
CA THR A 41 -8.29 -14.63 -22.31
C THR A 41 -9.20 -15.21 -23.40
N ASN A 42 -8.88 -14.94 -24.67
CA ASN A 42 -9.63 -15.39 -25.84
C ASN A 42 -11.09 -14.90 -25.92
N THR A 43 -11.44 -13.82 -25.22
CA THR A 43 -12.77 -13.21 -25.29
C THR A 43 -12.71 -11.73 -25.64
N ARG A 44 -13.84 -11.19 -26.09
CA ARG A 44 -14.05 -9.73 -26.24
C ARG A 44 -14.62 -9.09 -24.96
N ILE A 45 -14.46 -9.77 -23.82
CA ILE A 45 -14.99 -9.31 -22.54
C ILE A 45 -13.91 -8.51 -21.82
N LEU A 46 -14.27 -7.31 -21.39
CA LEU A 46 -13.46 -6.45 -20.54
C LEU A 46 -14.01 -6.52 -19.12
N LYS A 47 -13.12 -6.78 -18.16
CA LYS A 47 -13.39 -6.72 -16.73
C LYS A 47 -12.79 -5.44 -16.19
N ILE A 48 -13.65 -4.56 -15.70
CA ILE A 48 -13.28 -3.32 -15.04
C ILE A 48 -13.40 -3.54 -13.54
N THR A 49 -12.37 -3.21 -12.79
CA THR A 49 -12.34 -3.34 -11.32
C THR A 49 -11.88 -2.02 -10.73
N VAL A 50 -12.66 -1.49 -9.79
CA VAL A 50 -12.34 -0.25 -9.07
C VAL A 50 -12.11 -0.58 -7.61
N SER A 51 -10.97 -0.15 -7.08
CA SER A 51 -10.62 -0.33 -5.68
C SER A 51 -10.74 0.99 -4.93
N ASP A 52 -11.69 1.08 -4.00
CA ASP A 52 -11.86 2.25 -3.13
C ASP A 52 -12.07 1.82 -1.67
N SER A 53 -11.81 2.75 -0.76
CA SER A 53 -12.17 2.67 0.65
C SER A 53 -13.67 2.55 0.89
N ASP A 54 -14.49 3.19 0.04
CA ASP A 54 -15.95 3.12 0.09
C ASP A 54 -16.46 2.21 -1.03
N ILE A 55 -17.05 1.08 -0.62
CA ILE A 55 -17.62 0.07 -1.52
C ILE A 55 -18.72 0.65 -2.42
N THR A 56 -19.55 1.55 -1.89
CA THR A 56 -20.64 2.20 -2.64
C THR A 56 -20.07 3.13 -3.68
N LYS A 57 -19.03 3.90 -3.31
CA LYS A 57 -18.31 4.78 -4.24
C LYS A 57 -17.62 3.96 -5.33
N ALA A 58 -16.92 2.89 -4.98
CA ALA A 58 -16.25 1.99 -5.94
C ALA A 58 -17.24 1.44 -6.97
N LYS A 59 -18.42 0.97 -6.53
CA LYS A 59 -19.47 0.50 -7.42
C LYS A 59 -19.94 1.59 -8.38
N ARG A 60 -20.28 2.79 -7.86
CA ARG A 60 -20.75 3.91 -8.69
C ARG A 60 -19.73 4.31 -9.74
N ILE A 61 -18.44 4.37 -9.35
CA ILE A 61 -17.35 4.67 -10.28
C ILE A 61 -17.23 3.58 -11.35
N ALA A 62 -17.29 2.30 -10.98
CA ALA A 62 -17.20 1.21 -11.94
C ALA A 62 -18.35 1.22 -12.95
N ASP A 63 -19.58 1.48 -12.47
CA ASP A 63 -20.77 1.61 -13.30
C ASP A 63 -20.66 2.80 -14.27
N GLU A 64 -20.28 3.98 -13.76
CA GLU A 64 -20.10 5.19 -14.56
C GLU A 64 -19.01 5.02 -15.63
N ILE A 65 -17.87 4.40 -15.28
CA ILE A 65 -16.80 4.12 -16.25
C ILE A 65 -17.34 3.26 -17.39
N ALA A 66 -18.17 2.24 -17.09
CA ALA A 66 -18.75 1.39 -18.13
C ALA A 66 -19.69 2.17 -19.06
N GLU A 67 -20.52 3.05 -18.51
CA GLU A 67 -21.46 3.89 -19.27
C GLU A 67 -20.73 4.92 -20.14
N VAL A 68 -19.83 5.70 -19.56
CA VAL A 68 -19.05 6.73 -20.28
C VAL A 68 -18.16 6.10 -21.34
N SER A 69 -17.52 4.97 -21.04
CA SER A 69 -16.70 4.26 -22.04
C SER A 69 -17.55 3.79 -23.22
N SER A 70 -18.73 3.23 -22.97
CA SER A 70 -19.62 2.75 -24.03
C SER A 70 -20.11 3.91 -24.90
N ALA A 71 -20.50 5.02 -24.28
CA ALA A 71 -20.89 6.25 -25.00
C ALA A 71 -19.74 6.82 -25.84
N PHE A 72 -18.53 6.90 -25.27
CA PHE A 72 -17.35 7.43 -25.97
C PHE A 72 -16.99 6.57 -27.19
N ILE A 73 -17.03 5.24 -27.06
CA ILE A 73 -16.77 4.31 -28.17
C ILE A 73 -17.82 4.49 -29.27
N SER A 74 -19.10 4.57 -28.91
CA SER A 74 -20.19 4.77 -29.86
C SER A 74 -20.03 6.08 -30.64
N GLU A 75 -19.77 7.19 -29.94
CA GLU A 75 -19.77 8.53 -30.53
C GLU A 75 -18.47 8.85 -31.28
N LYS A 76 -17.31 8.44 -30.75
CA LYS A 76 -16.00 8.84 -31.30
C LYS A 76 -15.35 7.79 -32.19
N MET A 77 -15.73 6.52 -32.08
CA MET A 77 -15.18 5.46 -32.93
C MET A 77 -16.14 5.01 -34.04
N ASP A 78 -17.39 5.50 -34.07
CA ASP A 78 -18.43 5.11 -35.04
C ASP A 78 -18.55 3.58 -35.14
N GLN A 79 -18.60 2.93 -33.97
CA GLN A 79 -18.73 1.49 -33.82
C GLN A 79 -19.95 1.18 -32.96
N ASP A 80 -20.49 -0.04 -33.10
CA ASP A 80 -21.55 -0.50 -32.21
C ASP A 80 -21.12 -0.44 -30.74
N PRO A 81 -21.94 0.15 -29.84
CA PRO A 81 -21.59 0.29 -28.44
C PRO A 81 -21.38 -1.08 -27.80
N PRO A 82 -20.34 -1.26 -26.97
CA PRO A 82 -20.17 -2.49 -26.22
C PRO A 82 -21.34 -2.65 -25.23
N THR A 83 -21.91 -3.86 -25.21
CA THR A 83 -22.98 -4.20 -24.27
C THR A 83 -22.41 -4.38 -22.86
N ILE A 84 -23.01 -3.72 -21.88
CA ILE A 84 -22.71 -3.94 -20.47
C ILE A 84 -23.32 -5.27 -20.06
N ILE A 85 -22.48 -6.30 -19.94
CA ILE A 85 -22.91 -7.66 -19.57
C ILE A 85 -23.31 -7.72 -18.09
N GLN A 86 -22.63 -6.94 -17.25
CA GLN A 86 -22.82 -6.91 -15.81
C GLN A 86 -22.40 -5.57 -15.23
N TYR A 87 -23.25 -5.00 -14.38
CA TYR A 87 -22.93 -3.83 -13.56
C TYR A 87 -22.01 -4.22 -12.39
N GLY A 88 -21.25 -3.26 -11.88
CA GLY A 88 -20.33 -3.45 -10.76
C GLY A 88 -21.05 -4.08 -9.57
N TYR A 89 -20.52 -5.19 -9.06
CA TYR A 89 -20.97 -5.81 -7.83
C TYR A 89 -19.98 -5.52 -6.72
N THR A 90 -20.47 -5.41 -5.49
CA THR A 90 -19.67 -5.10 -4.32
C THR A 90 -18.99 -6.38 -3.83
N ASP A 91 -17.68 -6.51 -4.03
CA ASP A 91 -16.91 -7.57 -3.39
C ASP A 91 -16.58 -7.12 -1.96
N THR A 92 -17.06 -7.87 -0.96
CA THR A 92 -16.81 -7.57 0.46
C THR A 92 -15.42 -8.01 0.92
N ARG A 93 -14.65 -8.66 0.05
CA ARG A 93 -13.29 -9.07 0.36
C ARG A 93 -12.36 -7.85 0.33
N PRO A 94 -11.61 -7.58 1.42
CA PRO A 94 -10.71 -6.45 1.47
C PRO A 94 -9.62 -6.58 0.39
N VAL A 95 -9.50 -5.53 -0.44
CA VAL A 95 -8.37 -5.33 -1.36
C VAL A 95 -7.13 -5.01 -0.53
N SER A 96 -6.42 -6.09 -0.20
CA SER A 96 -5.28 -6.21 0.70
C SER A 96 -4.35 -4.99 0.87
N THR A 97 -4.17 -4.57 2.12
CA THR A 97 -2.89 -4.07 2.63
C THR A 97 -2.09 -5.30 3.06
N SER A 98 -0.99 -5.65 2.38
CA SER A 98 -0.23 -6.87 2.70
C SER A 98 0.36 -6.79 4.13
N PRO A 99 -0.23 -7.45 5.15
CA PRO A 99 0.13 -7.20 6.56
C PRO A 99 1.58 -7.60 6.84
N ASN A 100 2.05 -8.61 6.13
CA ASN A 100 3.39 -9.18 6.26
C ASN A 100 4.50 -8.17 5.93
N LYS A 101 4.26 -7.23 4.99
CA LYS A 101 5.25 -6.19 4.65
C LYS A 101 5.42 -5.19 5.80
N PHE A 102 4.30 -4.76 6.40
CA PHE A 102 4.33 -3.84 7.54
C PHE A 102 4.87 -4.51 8.81
N ALA A 103 4.55 -5.79 9.02
CA ALA A 103 5.10 -6.57 10.12
C ALA A 103 6.64 -6.69 10.02
N LEU A 104 7.17 -6.91 8.82
CA LEU A 104 8.62 -7.00 8.59
C LEU A 104 9.33 -5.65 8.83
N ILE A 105 8.73 -4.54 8.37
CA ILE A 105 9.25 -3.18 8.60
C ILE A 105 9.24 -2.86 10.10
N ALA A 106 8.14 -3.15 10.80
CA ALA A 106 8.02 -2.95 12.24
C ALA A 106 9.03 -3.79 13.03
N ALA A 107 9.26 -5.04 12.61
CA ALA A 107 10.27 -5.92 13.23
C ALA A 107 11.69 -5.36 13.06
N MET A 108 12.04 -4.84 11.88
CA MET A 108 13.36 -4.21 11.67
C MET A 108 13.55 -2.96 12.53
N ILE A 109 12.54 -2.08 12.59
CA ILE A 109 12.59 -0.88 13.43
C ILE A 109 12.70 -1.26 14.91
N GLY A 110 11.91 -2.25 15.36
CA GLY A 110 11.97 -2.77 16.73
C GLY A 110 13.32 -3.38 17.08
N PHE A 111 13.96 -4.06 16.14
CA PHE A 111 15.31 -4.63 16.34
C PHE A 111 16.36 -3.52 16.52
N VAL A 112 16.36 -2.51 15.65
CA VAL A 112 17.29 -1.38 15.73
C VAL A 112 17.11 -0.62 17.05
N LEU A 113 15.85 -0.34 17.44
CA LEU A 113 15.54 0.31 18.71
C LEU A 113 15.99 -0.54 19.91
N SER A 114 15.82 -1.85 19.87
CA SER A 114 16.24 -2.74 20.96
C SER A 114 17.75 -2.75 21.16
N VAL A 115 18.52 -2.79 20.07
CA VAL A 115 19.99 -2.68 20.13
C VAL A 115 20.41 -1.32 20.69
N GLY A 116 19.79 -0.23 20.23
CA GLY A 116 20.02 1.11 20.75
C GLY A 116 19.72 1.21 22.26
N LEU A 117 18.60 0.64 22.71
CA LEU A 117 18.22 0.61 24.12
C LEU A 117 19.21 -0.20 24.97
N ALA A 118 19.70 -1.33 24.45
CA ALA A 118 20.69 -2.16 25.14
C ALA A 118 22.03 -1.42 25.30
N ILE A 119 22.46 -0.69 24.27
CA ILE A 119 23.68 0.14 24.33
C ILE A 119 23.49 1.30 25.32
N LEU A 120 22.34 1.98 25.29
CA LEU A 120 22.03 3.03 26.25
C LEU A 120 22.02 2.50 27.68
N MET A 121 21.39 1.35 27.93
CA MET A 121 21.41 0.69 29.23
C MET A 121 22.83 0.29 29.63
N TYR A 122 23.67 -0.17 28.70
CA TYR A 122 25.07 -0.50 28.96
C TYR A 122 25.89 0.75 29.32
N LEU A 123 25.70 1.87 28.62
CA LEU A 123 26.39 3.13 28.91
C LEU A 123 25.93 3.79 30.21
N LEU A 124 24.65 3.66 30.56
CA LEU A 124 24.13 4.09 31.86
C LEU A 124 24.49 3.12 33.00
N ASN A 125 25.01 1.94 32.68
CA ASN A 125 25.43 0.97 33.68
C ASN A 125 26.84 1.30 34.16
N ASP A 126 26.93 2.15 35.18
CA ASP A 126 28.16 2.53 35.91
C ASP A 126 28.74 1.38 36.77
N LYS A 127 28.65 0.13 36.31
CA LYS A 127 29.12 -1.04 37.07
C LYS A 127 30.62 -1.21 36.87
N ILE A 128 31.41 -0.56 37.72
CA ILE A 128 32.87 -0.75 37.84
C ILE A 128 33.11 -2.22 38.19
N MET A 129 33.71 -2.98 37.28
CA MET A 129 33.83 -4.44 37.45
C MET A 129 35.27 -4.96 37.42
N THR A 130 36.29 -4.11 37.37
CA THR A 130 37.67 -4.59 37.46
C THR A 130 38.44 -3.94 38.63
N PRO A 131 39.18 -4.73 39.43
CA PRO A 131 40.02 -4.23 40.52
C PRO A 131 41.04 -3.18 40.03
N GLU A 132 41.58 -3.38 38.82
CA GLU A 132 42.56 -2.48 38.18
C GLU A 132 41.97 -1.09 37.84
N GLU A 133 40.68 -1.00 37.49
CA GLU A 133 40.00 0.29 37.26
C GLU A 133 39.71 1.04 38.58
N LEU A 134 39.49 0.30 39.67
CA LEU A 134 39.32 0.85 41.02
C LEU A 134 40.63 1.46 41.55
N GLU A 135 41.76 0.75 41.43
CA GLU A 135 43.08 1.26 41.85
C GLU A 135 43.45 2.53 41.08
N LYS A 136 43.22 2.57 39.77
CA LYS A 136 43.60 3.69 38.91
C LYS A 136 42.78 4.96 39.16
N LYS A 137 41.50 4.84 39.54
CA LYS A 137 40.64 5.99 39.87
C LYS A 137 40.71 6.44 41.32
N THR A 138 40.95 5.53 42.26
CA THR A 138 40.94 5.85 43.70
C THR A 138 42.34 6.04 44.28
N GLY A 139 43.39 5.63 43.57
CA GLY A 139 44.78 5.72 44.02
C GLY A 139 45.12 4.79 45.20
N LEU A 140 44.22 3.86 45.52
CA LEU A 140 44.38 2.91 46.62
C LEU A 140 44.74 1.55 46.04
N ASN A 141 45.79 0.90 46.56
CA ASN A 141 46.12 -0.47 46.21
C ASN A 141 45.04 -1.43 46.71
N THR A 142 44.62 -2.37 45.87
CA THR A 142 43.70 -3.45 46.22
C THR A 142 44.41 -4.44 47.14
N LEU A 143 43.90 -4.55 48.36
CA LEU A 143 44.51 -5.37 49.42
C LEU A 143 44.06 -6.83 49.38
N ALA A 144 42.88 -7.09 48.80
CA ALA A 144 42.34 -8.43 48.63
C ALA A 144 41.28 -8.44 47.52
N THR A 145 41.32 -9.44 46.65
CA THR A 145 40.26 -9.74 45.68
C THR A 145 39.46 -10.91 46.21
N LEU A 146 38.14 -10.75 46.39
CA LEU A 146 37.27 -11.87 46.74
C LEU A 146 36.87 -12.59 45.43
N PRO A 147 37.34 -13.82 45.16
CA PRO A 147 36.85 -14.57 44.03
C PRO A 147 35.38 -14.94 44.29
N TYR A 148 34.47 -14.38 43.51
CA TYR A 148 33.08 -14.81 43.49
C TYR A 148 32.98 -15.99 42.53
N ASP A 149 33.16 -17.19 43.08
CA ASP A 149 32.88 -18.44 42.37
C ASP A 149 31.36 -18.68 42.37
N ARG A 150 30.81 -19.10 41.23
CA ARG A 150 29.36 -19.37 41.11
C ARG A 150 29.01 -20.77 41.56
#